data_AF-X0ZQ80-F1
#
_entry.id   AF-X0ZQ80-F1
#
_cell.length_a   1.000
_cell.length_b   1.000
_cell.length_c   1.000
_cell.angle_alpha   90.00
_cell.angle_beta   90.00
_cell.angle_gamma   90.00
#
_symmetry.space_group_name_H-M   'P 1'
#
loop_
_entity.id
_entity.type
_entity.pdbx_description
1 polymer ?
#
loop_
_entity_poly.entity_id
_entity_poly.type
_entity_poly.pdbx_seq_one_letter_code
_entity_poly.pdbx_strand_id
1 'polypeptide(L)'
;TGKRREAIYGGVNAIVTKPAISIANWMFLGFLTIFGFVDPIMENGIPIKQPQSELAIIGILVAFCILPAILIGISAFTLHWYPLDGPEWLKKKKYIMELHEQKEREYLQKLSEEQKLKKRAI
;
A
#
# COMPACT_ATOMS: atom_id res chain seq x y z
N THR A 1 11.65 11.87 -17.69
CA THR A 1 11.97 13.10 -16.92
C THR A 1 13.13 12.94 -15.92
N GLY A 2 13.86 11.82 -15.87
CA GLY A 2 15.21 11.76 -15.25
C GLY A 2 15.33 11.97 -13.74
N LYS A 3 14.30 12.41 -13.02
CA LYS A 3 14.32 12.71 -11.58
C LYS A 3 13.72 11.57 -10.75
N ARG A 4 14.24 11.37 -9.53
CA ARG A 4 13.75 10.36 -8.57
C ARG A 4 12.33 10.73 -8.12
N ARG A 5 11.36 9.83 -8.38
CA ARG A 5 9.92 10.02 -8.06
C ARG A 5 9.42 9.08 -6.97
N GLU A 6 10.30 8.28 -6.38
CA GLU A 6 9.98 7.30 -5.33
C GLU A 6 9.24 7.92 -4.15
N ALA A 7 9.68 9.09 -3.69
CA ALA A 7 9.01 9.82 -2.61
C ALA A 7 7.60 10.28 -2.99
N ILE A 8 7.37 10.62 -4.26
CA ILE A 8 6.05 11.03 -4.76
C ILE A 8 5.14 9.80 -4.85
N TYR A 9 5.61 8.68 -5.41
CA TYR A 9 4.83 7.44 -5.48
C TYR A 9 4.52 6.89 -4.09
N GLY A 10 5.50 6.88 -3.18
CA GLY A 10 5.31 6.51 -1.79
C GLY A 10 4.34 7.45 -1.07
N GLY A 11 4.44 8.76 -1.33
CA GLY A 11 3.51 9.77 -0.81
C GLY A 11 2.07 9.56 -1.27
N VAL A 12 1.86 9.32 -2.57
CA VAL A 12 0.52 9.03 -3.13
C VAL A 12 -0.06 7.76 -2.52
N ASN A 13 0.74 6.69 -2.39
CA ASN A 13 0.29 5.47 -1.73
C ASN A 13 -0.08 5.72 -0.25
N ALA A 14 0.70 6.54 0.46
CA ALA A 14 0.42 6.88 1.86
C ALA A 14 -0.88 7.69 2.03
N ILE A 15 -1.20 8.58 1.09
CA ILE A 15 -2.46 9.35 1.10
C ILE A 15 -3.67 8.42 0.96
N VAL A 16 -3.56 7.33 0.21
CA VAL A 16 -4.65 6.37 0.04
C VAL A 16 -4.73 5.40 1.23
N THR A 17 -3.60 4.80 1.59
CA THR A 17 -3.56 3.71 2.58
C THR A 17 -3.81 4.17 4.01
N LYS A 18 -3.34 5.36 4.42
CA LYS A 18 -3.50 5.81 5.81
C LYS A 18 -4.98 6.07 6.16
N PRO A 19 -5.75 6.84 5.37
CA PRO A 19 -7.17 7.02 5.64
C PRO A 19 -7.98 5.74 5.43
N ALA A 20 -7.58 4.87 4.50
CA ALA A 20 -8.26 3.61 4.25
C ALA A 20 -8.33 2.72 5.51
N ILE A 21 -7.27 2.70 6.33
CA ILE A 21 -7.27 1.96 7.61
C ILE A 21 -8.32 2.52 8.57
N SER A 22 -8.43 3.84 8.68
CA SER A 22 -9.45 4.48 9.53
C SER A 22 -10.87 4.17 9.05
N ILE A 23 -11.09 4.19 7.74
CA ILE A 23 -12.37 3.83 7.12
C ILE A 23 -12.70 2.34 7.36
N ALA A 24 -11.72 1.46 7.23
CA ALA A 24 -11.88 0.03 7.48
C ALA A 24 -12.29 -0.25 8.92
N ASN A 25 -11.64 0.39 9.90
CA ASN A 25 -12.00 0.25 11.32
C ASN A 25 -13.41 0.76 11.61
N TRP A 26 -13.77 1.94 11.07
CA TRP A 26 -15.12 2.48 11.21
C TRP A 26 -16.17 1.56 10.59
N MET A 27 -15.90 1.03 9.40
CA MET A 27 -16.79 0.10 8.71
C MET A 27 -16.95 -1.20 9.51
N PHE A 28 -15.86 -1.77 10.00
CA PHE A 28 -15.91 -2.99 10.82
C PHE A 28 -16.80 -2.81 12.05
N LEU A 29 -16.60 -1.73 12.82
CA LEU A 29 -17.44 -1.42 13.99
C LEU A 29 -18.90 -1.18 13.59
N GLY A 30 -19.15 -0.48 12.48
CA GLY A 30 -20.50 -0.27 11.96
C GLY A 30 -21.22 -1.58 11.62
N PHE A 31 -20.51 -2.54 11.02
CA PHE A 31 -21.06 -3.88 10.78
C PHE A 31 -21.38 -4.61 12.08
N LEU A 32 -20.51 -4.54 13.09
CA LEU A 32 -20.82 -5.15 14.39
C LEU A 32 -22.10 -4.59 15.00
N THR A 33 -22.28 -3.26 14.95
CA THR A 33 -23.50 -2.60 15.45
C THR A 33 -24.75 -3.04 14.66
N ILE A 34 -24.65 -3.11 13.33
CA ILE A 34 -25.78 -3.52 12.46
C ILE A 34 -26.24 -4.95 12.76
N PHE A 35 -25.30 -5.86 13.01
CA PHE A 35 -25.61 -7.26 13.34
C PHE A 35 -25.97 -7.49 14.82
N GLY A 36 -26.04 -6.42 15.62
CA GLY A 36 -26.49 -6.47 17.00
C GLY A 36 -25.45 -7.06 17.95
N PHE A 37 -24.16 -6.81 17.69
CA PHE A 37 -23.10 -7.16 18.61
C PHE A 37 -23.28 -6.42 19.94
N VAL A 38 -23.17 -7.16 21.05
CA VAL A 38 -23.30 -6.63 22.41
C VAL A 38 -21.90 -6.38 22.97
N ASP A 39 -21.58 -5.12 23.25
CA ASP A 39 -20.27 -4.74 23.80
C ASP A 39 -20.03 -5.35 25.19
N PRO A 40 -18.79 -5.73 25.55
CA PRO A 40 -18.50 -6.23 26.89
C PRO A 40 -18.75 -5.15 27.97
N ILE A 41 -19.30 -5.54 29.12
CA ILE A 41 -19.45 -4.65 30.28
C ILE A 41 -18.12 -4.61 31.02
N MET A 42 -17.72 -3.41 31.48
CA MET A 42 -16.55 -3.23 32.30
C MET A 42 -16.94 -3.30 33.78
N GLU A 43 -16.45 -4.30 34.49
CA GLU A 43 -16.58 -4.38 35.96
C GLU A 43 -15.18 -4.33 36.56
N ASN A 44 -14.90 -3.30 37.39
CA ASN A 44 -13.58 -3.07 37.99
C ASN A 44 -12.41 -3.03 36.98
N GLY A 45 -12.66 -2.56 35.76
CA GLY A 45 -11.66 -2.51 34.68
C GLY A 45 -11.45 -3.84 33.95
N ILE A 46 -12.21 -4.88 34.28
CA ILE A 46 -12.16 -6.18 33.63
C ILE A 46 -13.34 -6.29 32.65
N PRO A 47 -13.11 -6.62 31.36
CA PRO A 47 -14.18 -6.83 30.40
C PRO A 47 -14.87 -8.17 30.68
N ILE A 48 -16.17 -8.12 30.99
CA ILE A 48 -17.02 -9.29 31.19
C ILE A 48 -17.70 -9.64 29.87
N LYS A 49 -17.59 -10.91 29.47
CA LYS A 49 -18.22 -11.44 28.26
C LYS A 49 -19.74 -11.46 28.41
N GLN A 50 -20.42 -10.95 27.40
CA GLN A 50 -21.88 -10.99 27.31
C GLN A 50 -22.33 -12.06 26.30
N PRO A 51 -23.50 -12.70 26.52
CA PRO A 51 -24.07 -13.61 25.53
C PRO A 51 -24.34 -12.86 24.23
N GLN A 52 -23.94 -13.46 23.11
CA GLN A 52 -24.15 -12.92 21.77
C GLN A 52 -25.25 -13.69 21.07
N SER A 53 -26.04 -12.99 20.25
CA SER A 53 -26.98 -13.65 19.35
C SER A 53 -26.22 -14.38 18.23
N GLU A 54 -26.85 -15.40 17.63
CA GLU A 54 -26.27 -16.08 16.45
C GLU A 54 -26.03 -15.10 15.30
N LEU A 55 -26.91 -14.11 15.14
CA LEU A 55 -26.78 -13.06 14.13
C LEU A 55 -25.52 -12.21 14.35
N ALA A 56 -25.19 -11.86 15.59
CA ALA A 56 -23.99 -11.11 15.93
C ALA A 56 -22.71 -11.90 15.60
N ILE A 57 -22.70 -13.21 15.87
CA ILE A 57 -21.58 -14.10 15.54
C ILE A 57 -21.38 -14.18 14.02
N ILE A 58 -22.46 -14.33 13.25
CA ILE A 58 -22.43 -14.30 11.79
C ILE A 58 -21.92 -12.93 11.30
N GLY A 59 -22.37 -11.84 11.92
CA GLY A 59 -21.93 -10.48 11.61
C GLY A 59 -20.43 -10.29 11.71
N ILE A 60 -19.80 -10.83 12.77
CA ILE A 60 -18.33 -10.81 12.93
C ILE A 60 -17.64 -11.54 11.76
N LEU A 61 -18.12 -12.73 11.41
CA LEU A 61 -17.56 -13.52 10.30
C LEU A 61 -17.71 -12.80 8.96
N VAL A 62 -18.87 -12.18 8.71
CA VAL A 62 -19.11 -11.40 7.50
C VAL A 62 -18.19 -10.19 7.43
N ALA A 63 -18.08 -9.43 8.53
CA ALA A 63 -17.24 -8.24 8.60
C ALA A 63 -15.75 -8.56 8.45
N PHE A 64 -15.28 -9.69 8.99
CA PHE A 64 -13.87 -10.06 8.98
C PHE A 64 -13.44 -10.87 7.76
N CYS A 65 -14.33 -11.70 7.19
CA CYS A 65 -13.99 -12.59 6.09
C CYS A 65 -14.61 -12.14 4.76
N ILE A 66 -15.94 -11.99 4.73
CA ILE A 66 -16.67 -11.75 3.47
C ILE A 66 -16.39 -10.35 2.94
N LEU A 67 -16.42 -9.33 3.80
CA LEU A 67 -16.20 -7.95 3.39
C LEU A 67 -14.78 -7.76 2.80
N PRO A 68 -13.67 -8.20 3.47
CA PRO A 68 -12.35 -8.16 2.86
C PRO A 68 -12.24 -9.01 1.58
N ALA A 69 -12.87 -10.19 1.54
CA ALA A 69 -12.84 -11.04 0.34
C ALA A 69 -13.47 -10.35 -0.87
N ILE A 70 -14.60 -9.65 -0.69
CA ILE A 70 -15.25 -8.87 -1.76
C ILE A 70 -14.32 -7.73 -2.22
N LEU A 71 -13.71 -6.99 -1.30
CA LEU A 71 -12.79 -5.89 -1.66
C LEU A 71 -11.55 -6.37 -2.40
N ILE A 72 -10.98 -7.51 -2.00
CA ILE A 72 -9.87 -8.16 -2.71
C ILE A 72 -10.33 -8.63 -4.09
N GLY A 73 -11.52 -9.21 -4.20
CA GLY A 73 -12.13 -9.60 -5.47
C GLY A 73 -12.29 -8.42 -6.43
N ILE A 74 -12.81 -7.29 -5.94
CA ILE A 74 -12.91 -6.05 -6.71
C ILE A 74 -11.52 -5.57 -7.15
N SER A 75 -10.54 -5.59 -6.23
CA SER A 75 -9.17 -5.22 -6.56
C SER A 75 -8.60 -6.09 -7.67
N ALA A 76 -8.74 -7.42 -7.57
CA ALA A 76 -8.31 -8.37 -8.58
C ALA A 76 -9.03 -8.15 -9.92
N PHE A 77 -10.33 -7.84 -9.89
CA PHE A 77 -11.09 -7.50 -11.09
C PHE A 77 -10.57 -6.22 -11.75
N THR A 78 -10.23 -5.18 -10.97
CA THR A 78 -9.69 -3.94 -11.53
C THR A 78 -8.33 -4.10 -12.20
N LEU A 79 -7.54 -5.12 -11.83
CA LEU A 79 -6.27 -5.42 -12.49
C LEU A 79 -6.45 -5.80 -13.97
N HIS A 80 -7.64 -6.23 -14.40
CA HIS A 80 -7.90 -6.55 -15.81
C HIS A 80 -7.63 -5.36 -16.75
N TRP A 81 -7.88 -4.12 -16.30
CA TRP A 81 -7.63 -2.92 -17.10
C TRP A 81 -6.19 -2.41 -17.03
N TYR A 82 -5.39 -2.91 -16.10
CA TYR A 82 -4.02 -2.48 -15.87
C TYR A 82 -3.09 -3.69 -15.84
N PRO A 83 -2.91 -4.40 -16.98
CA PRO A 83 -2.01 -5.55 -17.04
C PRO A 83 -0.59 -5.12 -16.66
N LEU A 84 -0.02 -5.81 -15.66
CA LEU A 84 1.33 -5.56 -15.13
C LEU A 84 2.39 -6.40 -15.84
N ASP A 85 2.02 -6.97 -16.99
CA ASP A 85 2.80 -7.90 -17.79
C ASP A 85 2.70 -7.56 -19.29
N GLY A 86 3.50 -8.23 -20.10
CA GLY A 86 3.49 -8.10 -21.55
C GLY A 86 4.58 -7.19 -22.17
N PRO A 87 4.51 -6.97 -23.50
CA PRO A 87 5.59 -6.34 -24.26
C PRO A 87 5.86 -4.88 -23.87
N GLU A 88 4.81 -4.11 -23.58
CA GLU A 88 4.92 -2.70 -23.15
C GLU A 88 5.62 -2.59 -21.79
N TRP A 89 5.29 -3.48 -20.85
CA TRP A 89 5.96 -3.54 -19.56
C TRP A 89 7.46 -3.85 -19.69
N LEU A 90 7.80 -4.86 -20.50
CA LEU A 90 9.19 -5.24 -20.77
C LEU A 90 9.97 -4.11 -21.43
N LYS A 91 9.37 -3.43 -22.42
CA LYS A 91 9.96 -2.27 -23.09
C LYS A 91 10.25 -1.14 -22.10
N LYS A 92 9.31 -0.87 -21.19
CA LYS A 92 9.47 0.17 -20.17
C LYS A 92 10.56 -0.18 -19.16
N LYS A 93 10.63 -1.46 -18.74
CA LYS A 93 11.68 -1.95 -17.86
C LYS A 93 13.06 -1.82 -18.49
N LYS A 94 13.20 -2.23 -19.77
CA LYS A 94 14.46 -2.10 -20.53
C LYS A 94 14.88 -0.64 -20.66
N TYR A 95 13.96 0.25 -21.04
CA TYR A 95 14.22 1.69 -21.12
C TYR A 95 14.72 2.28 -19.79
N ILE A 96 14.11 1.90 -18.66
CA ILE A 96 14.53 2.36 -17.34
C ILE A 96 15.95 1.87 -17.02
N MET A 97 16.26 0.60 -17.31
CA MET A 97 17.61 0.04 -17.10
C MET A 97 18.68 0.79 -17.90
N GLU A 98 18.44 1.02 -19.19
CA GLU A 98 19.36 1.78 -20.06
C GLU A 98 19.58 3.21 -19.54
N LEU A 99 18.52 3.86 -19.04
CA LEU A 99 18.61 5.19 -18.45
C LEU A 99 19.44 5.21 -17.16
N HIS A 100 19.38 4.17 -16.33
CA HIS A 100 20.21 4.05 -15.13
C HIS A 100 21.68 3.88 -15.49
N GLU A 101 21.99 3.02 -16.47
CA GLU A 101 23.35 2.78 -16.92
C GLU A 101 23.98 4.04 -17.54
N GLN A 102 23.22 4.80 -18.34
CA GLN A 102 23.68 6.08 -18.89
C GLN A 102 24.07 7.08 -17.78
N LYS A 103 23.22 7.23 -16.76
CA LYS A 103 23.49 8.14 -15.65
C LYS A 103 24.68 7.72 -14.80
N GLU A 104 24.87 6.42 -14.61
CA GLU A 104 26.02 5.89 -13.89
C GLU A 104 27.33 6.21 -14.63
N ARG A 105 27.36 6.00 -15.95
CA ARG A 105 28.50 6.38 -16.79
C ARG A 105 28.80 7.88 -16.73
N GLU A 106 27.78 8.74 -16.86
CA GLU A 106 27.93 10.19 -16.75
C GLU A 106 28.46 10.62 -15.37
N TYR A 107 27.99 9.98 -14.31
CA TYR A 107 28.45 10.25 -12.95
C TYR A 107 29.92 9.87 -12.74
N LEU A 108 30.33 8.68 -13.21
CA LEU A 108 31.72 8.23 -13.15
C LEU A 108 32.68 9.12 -13.95
N GLN A 109 32.25 9.60 -15.12
CA GLN A 109 33.02 10.54 -15.94
C GLN A 109 33.25 11.86 -15.20
N LYS A 110 32.19 12.46 -14.64
CA LYS A 110 32.31 13.68 -13.83
C LYS A 110 33.26 13.51 -12.64
N LEU A 111 33.14 12.39 -11.93
CA LEU A 111 34.01 12.09 -10.79
C LEU A 111 35.48 11.97 -11.22
N SER A 112 35.76 11.35 -12.37
CA SER A 112 37.11 11.26 -12.94
C SER A 112 37.67 12.62 -13.34
N GLU A 113 36.85 13.49 -13.93
CA GLU A 113 37.24 14.84 -14.32
C GLU A 113 37.54 15.73 -13.10
N GLU A 114 36.71 15.66 -12.05
CA GLU A 114 36.96 16.36 -10.79
C GLU A 114 38.25 15.90 -10.12
N GLN A 115 38.54 14.60 -10.13
CA GLN A 115 39.81 14.05 -9.61
C GLN A 115 41.02 14.55 -10.40
N LYS A 116 40.92 14.61 -11.74
CA LYS A 116 41.98 15.15 -12.60
C LYS A 116 42.22 16.64 -12.35
N LEU A 117 41.16 17.43 -12.18
CA LEU A 117 41.26 18.85 -11.86
C LEU A 117 41.93 19.07 -10.49
N LYS A 118 41.52 18.32 -9.47
CA LYS A 118 42.10 18.40 -8.12
C LYS A 118 43.58 18.04 -8.10
N LYS A 119 44.01 17.06 -8.91
CA LYS A 119 45.42 16.66 -9.04
C LYS A 119 46.28 17.69 -9.80
N ARG A 120 45.69 18.52 -10.66
CA ARG A 120 46.38 19.59 -11.40
C ARG A 120 46.50 20.89 -10.61
N ALA A 121 45.71 21.07 -9.54
CA ALA A 121 45.70 22.25 -8.69
C ALA A 121 46.66 22.17 -7.49
N ILE A 122 47.39 21.05 -7.35
CA ILE A 122 48.45 20.78 -6.36
C ILE A 122 49.77 20.74 -7.10
#